data_AF-A0A8J3IE27-F1
#
_entry.id   AF-A0A8J3IE27-F1
#
_cell.length_a   1.000
_cell.length_b   1.000
_cell.length_c   1.000
_cell.angle_alpha   90.00
_cell.angle_beta   90.00
_cell.angle_gamma   90.00
#
_symmetry.space_group_name_H-M   'P 1'
#
loop_
_entity.id
_entity.type
_entity.pdbx_description
1 polymer ?
#
loop_
_entity_poly.entity_id
_entity_poly.type
_entity_poly.pdbx_seq_one_letter_code
_entity_poly.pdbx_strand_id
1 'polypeptide(L)'
;MGIPVEHRSNKYLNNRLEQDHRGIKQRSYPMRGLGTFEAAARFCCAFDELRNYLRSRRAMGEPISLPEQRRVFLQKFVALKVIDTSSPIARDEQ
;
A
#
# COMPACT_ATOMS: atom_id res chain seq x y z
N MET A 1 25.46 -4.69 -26.87
CA MET A 1 25.75 -5.58 -25.73
C MET A 1 25.57 -4.76 -24.46
N GLY A 2 24.72 -5.22 -23.53
CA GLY A 2 24.40 -4.46 -22.31
C GLY A 2 25.54 -4.46 -21.30
N ILE A 3 25.48 -3.52 -20.35
CA ILE A 3 26.44 -3.43 -19.23
C ILE A 3 26.30 -4.69 -18.36
N PRO A 4 27.41 -5.33 -17.93
CA PRO A 4 27.34 -6.45 -16.99
C PRO A 4 26.76 -5.94 -15.65
N VAL A 5 25.58 -6.42 -15.30
CA VAL A 5 24.90 -6.11 -14.03
C VAL A 5 25.07 -7.30 -13.08
N GLU A 6 25.56 -7.03 -11.88
CA GLU A 6 25.60 -8.03 -10.83
C GLU A 6 24.20 -8.24 -10.25
N HIS A 7 23.65 -9.45 -10.42
CA HIS A 7 22.33 -9.79 -9.91
C HIS A 7 22.41 -10.49 -8.56
N ARG A 8 21.61 -10.03 -7.58
CA ARG A 8 21.48 -10.73 -6.29
C ARG A 8 20.79 -12.08 -6.46
N SER A 9 21.51 -13.17 -6.18
CA SER A 9 21.01 -14.55 -6.28
C SER A 9 20.45 -15.14 -4.97
N ASN A 10 20.46 -14.37 -3.86
CA ASN A 10 19.97 -14.85 -2.56
C ASN A 10 18.43 -14.96 -2.53
N LYS A 11 17.93 -16.21 -2.54
CA LYS A 11 16.49 -16.54 -2.52
C LYS A 11 15.74 -15.93 -1.32
N TYR A 12 16.31 -15.97 -0.12
CA TYR A 12 15.63 -15.48 1.08
C TYR A 12 15.38 -13.97 1.01
N LEU A 13 16.42 -13.21 0.65
CA LEU A 13 16.30 -11.76 0.50
C LEU A 13 15.39 -11.37 -0.66
N ASN A 14 15.41 -12.15 -1.75
CA ASN A 14 14.51 -11.97 -2.88
C ASN A 14 13.05 -12.23 -2.47
N ASN A 15 12.78 -13.25 -1.67
CA ASN A 15 11.43 -13.53 -1.18
C ASN A 15 10.88 -12.40 -0.30
N ARG A 16 11.70 -11.79 0.59
CA ARG A 16 11.26 -10.66 1.42
C ARG A 16 10.91 -9.44 0.58
N LEU A 17 11.74 -9.12 -0.42
CA LEU A 17 11.50 -8.03 -1.37
C LEU A 17 10.20 -8.28 -2.16
N GLU A 18 10.04 -9.48 -2.73
CA GLU A 18 8.85 -9.82 -3.50
C GLU A 18 7.59 -9.81 -2.63
N GLN A 19 7.68 -10.26 -1.38
CA GLN A 19 6.56 -10.21 -0.44
C GLN A 19 6.14 -8.79 -0.10
N ASP A 20 7.09 -7.87 0.09
CA ASP A 20 6.79 -6.47 0.35
C ASP A 20 6.09 -5.80 -0.84
N HIS A 21 6.58 -6.09 -2.05
CA HIS A 21 6.03 -5.55 -3.30
C HIS A 21 4.68 -6.16 -3.72
N ARG A 22 4.21 -7.26 -3.11
CA ARG A 22 2.94 -7.90 -3.50
C ARG A 22 1.74 -6.95 -3.41
N GLY A 23 1.69 -6.10 -2.38
CA GLY A 23 0.55 -5.20 -2.16
C GLY A 23 0.37 -4.20 -3.31
N ILE A 24 1.45 -3.51 -3.69
CA ILE A 24 1.40 -2.52 -4.78
C ILE A 24 1.16 -3.19 -6.14
N LYS A 25 1.77 -4.36 -6.39
CA LYS A 25 1.58 -5.14 -7.61
C LYS A 25 0.11 -5.57 -7.78
N GLN A 26 -0.53 -6.06 -6.71
CA GLN A 26 -1.95 -6.45 -6.74
C GLN A 26 -2.87 -5.30 -7.14
N ARG A 27 -2.59 -4.08 -6.70
CA ARG A 27 -3.40 -2.91 -7.07
C ARG A 27 -3.05 -2.38 -8.47
N SER A 28 -1.79 -2.51 -8.88
CA SER A 28 -1.28 -1.95 -10.14
C SER A 28 -1.56 -2.82 -11.37
N TYR A 29 -1.53 -4.16 -11.24
CA TYR A 29 -1.74 -5.06 -12.37
C TYR A 29 -3.07 -4.87 -13.11
N PRO A 30 -4.23 -4.70 -12.43
CA PRO A 30 -5.50 -4.48 -13.10
C PRO A 30 -5.57 -3.17 -13.90
N MET A 31 -4.73 -2.17 -13.57
CA MET A 31 -4.77 -0.83 -14.16
C MET A 31 -4.11 -0.76 -15.55
N ARG A 32 -3.41 -1.83 -16.00
CA ARG A 32 -2.67 -1.88 -17.28
C ARG A 32 -1.62 -0.76 -17.45
N GLY A 33 -1.16 -0.17 -16.35
CA GLY A 33 -0.17 0.92 -16.33
C GLY A 33 -0.73 2.22 -15.74
N LEU A 34 0.15 3.17 -15.43
CA LEU A 34 -0.21 4.47 -14.81
C LEU A 34 -0.05 5.65 -15.80
N GLY A 35 0.28 5.37 -17.07
CA GLY A 35 0.42 6.35 -18.14
C GLY A 35 1.72 7.15 -18.08
N THR A 36 1.96 7.86 -16.97
CA THR A 36 3.15 8.69 -16.75
C THR A 36 3.88 8.31 -15.46
N PHE A 37 5.17 8.64 -15.38
CA PHE A 37 5.96 8.44 -14.15
C PHE A 37 5.45 9.28 -12.99
N GLU A 38 4.95 10.49 -13.26
CA GLU A 38 4.37 11.35 -12.23
C GLU A 38 3.10 10.75 -11.64
N ALA A 39 2.18 10.27 -12.48
CA ALA A 39 0.98 9.58 -12.03
C ALA A 39 1.34 8.30 -11.24
N ALA A 40 2.39 7.59 -11.67
CA ALA A 40 2.90 6.44 -10.95
C ALA A 40 3.42 6.80 -9.56
N ALA A 41 4.22 7.86 -9.45
CA ALA A 41 4.76 8.34 -8.18
C ALA A 41 3.65 8.78 -7.23
N ARG A 42 2.67 9.56 -7.72
CA ARG A 42 1.51 10.00 -6.94
C ARG A 42 0.69 8.82 -6.42
N PHE A 43 0.41 7.85 -7.29
CA PHE A 43 -0.32 6.64 -6.92
C PHE A 43 0.43 5.82 -5.86
N CYS A 44 1.70 5.50 -6.08
CA CYS A 44 2.50 4.70 -5.16
C CYS A 44 2.58 5.37 -3.78
N CYS A 45 2.83 6.68 -3.74
CA CYS A 45 2.91 7.44 -2.50
C CYS A 45 1.58 7.36 -1.72
N ALA A 46 0.47 7.75 -2.35
CA ALA A 46 -0.84 7.76 -1.72
C ALA A 46 -1.30 6.34 -1.28
N PHE A 47 -1.00 5.33 -2.10
CA PHE A 47 -1.35 3.95 -1.78
C PHE A 47 -0.55 3.43 -0.58
N ASP A 48 0.75 3.69 -0.52
CA ASP A 48 1.59 3.24 0.59
C ASP A 48 1.25 3.99 1.89
N GLU A 49 0.94 5.28 1.83
CA GLU A 49 0.44 6.04 2.98
C GLU A 49 -0.87 5.45 3.52
N LEU A 50 -1.86 5.22 2.67
CA LEU A 50 -3.14 4.63 3.05
C LEU A 50 -2.95 3.21 3.62
N ARG A 51 -2.15 2.38 2.96
CA ARG A 51 -1.84 1.02 3.41
C ARG A 51 -1.16 1.05 4.78
N ASN A 52 -0.20 1.95 4.99
CA ASN A 52 0.51 2.08 6.26
C ASN A 52 -0.40 2.59 7.39
N TYR A 53 -1.32 3.51 7.07
CA TYR A 53 -2.32 3.97 8.03
C TYR A 53 -3.24 2.82 8.46
N LEU A 54 -3.85 2.11 7.52
CA LEU A 54 -4.80 1.02 7.78
C LEU A 54 -4.14 -0.22 8.39
N ARG A 55 -2.83 -0.40 8.23
CA ARG A 55 -2.10 -1.53 8.81
C ARG A 55 -2.16 -1.47 10.34
N SER A 56 -2.50 -2.60 10.96
CA SER A 56 -2.28 -2.83 12.38
C SER A 56 -0.77 -3.08 12.56
N ARG A 57 0.00 -2.04 12.93
CA ARG A 57 1.43 -2.16 13.25
C ARG A 57 1.58 -2.77 14.63
N ARG A 58 2.54 -3.69 14.77
CA ARG A 58 2.93 -4.31 16.03
C ARG A 58 4.41 -4.57 16.12
N ALA A 59 4.86 -4.76 17.36
CA ALA A 59 6.14 -5.38 17.61
C ALA A 59 6.15 -6.80 17.03
N MET A 60 7.30 -7.20 16.48
CA MET A 60 7.54 -8.57 16.05
C MET A 60 7.32 -9.52 17.24
N GLY A 61 6.46 -10.53 17.06
CA GLY A 61 6.15 -11.52 18.11
C GLY A 61 4.93 -11.21 18.96
N GLU A 62 4.28 -10.05 18.79
CA GLU A 62 3.06 -9.71 19.53
C GLU A 62 1.82 -10.39 18.92
N PRO A 63 1.19 -11.36 19.62
CA PRO A 63 0.03 -12.05 19.11
C PRO A 63 -1.19 -11.12 19.16
N ILE A 64 -1.97 -11.10 18.08
CA ILE A 64 -3.34 -10.61 18.12
C ILE A 64 -4.24 -11.67 17.55
N SER A 65 -5.49 -11.64 17.99
CA SER A 65 -6.55 -12.36 17.30
C SER A 65 -6.96 -11.63 16.01
N LEU A 66 -7.28 -12.39 14.95
CA LEU A 66 -7.81 -11.83 13.71
C LEU A 66 -9.02 -10.87 13.92
N PRO A 67 -9.97 -11.14 14.85
CA PRO A 67 -11.05 -10.22 15.16
C PRO A 67 -10.58 -8.85 15.64
N GLU A 68 -9.57 -8.83 16.50
CA GLU A 68 -9.02 -7.59 17.05
C GLU A 68 -8.25 -6.81 15.97
N GLN A 69 -7.54 -7.52 15.09
CA GLN A 69 -6.94 -6.96 13.88
C GLN A 69 -7.98 -6.25 13.00
N ARG A 70 -9.12 -6.91 12.78
CA ARG A 70 -10.25 -6.38 12.02
C ARG A 70 -10.89 -5.18 12.73
N ARG A 71 -11.02 -5.22 14.06
CA ARG A 71 -11.55 -4.13 14.88
C ARG A 71 -10.72 -2.85 14.69
N VAL A 72 -9.39 -2.95 14.83
CA VAL A 72 -8.47 -1.81 14.63
C VAL A 72 -8.58 -1.27 13.21
N PHE A 73 -8.63 -2.16 12.21
CA PHE A 73 -8.80 -1.74 10.81
C PHE A 73 -10.10 -0.94 10.61
N LEU A 74 -11.23 -1.46 11.09
CA LEU A 74 -12.53 -0.80 10.95
C LEU A 74 -12.58 0.54 11.67
N GLN A 75 -12.00 0.64 12.86
CA GLN A 75 -11.92 1.91 13.59
C GLN A 75 -11.15 2.97 12.80
N LYS A 76 -9.98 2.61 12.26
CA LYS A 76 -9.19 3.50 11.41
C LYS A 76 -9.93 3.88 10.13
N PHE A 77 -10.62 2.92 9.52
CA PHE A 77 -11.39 3.16 8.30
C PHE A 77 -12.55 4.13 8.54
N VAL A 78 -13.30 3.97 9.64
CA VAL A 78 -14.37 4.90 10.02
C VAL A 78 -13.81 6.29 10.31
N ALA A 79 -12.70 6.39 11.03
CA ALA A 79 -12.05 7.68 11.30
C ALA A 79 -11.63 8.39 9.99
N LEU A 80 -11.08 7.64 9.04
CA LEU A 80 -10.72 8.18 7.72
C LEU A 80 -11.94 8.69 6.95
N LYS A 81 -13.09 7.99 7.04
CA LYS A 81 -14.33 8.41 6.38
C LYS A 81 -14.88 9.72 6.93
N VAL A 82 -14.74 9.97 8.23
CA VAL A 82 -15.15 11.24 8.84
C VAL A 82 -14.31 12.41 8.31
N ILE A 83 -12.99 12.22 8.19
CA ILE A 83 -12.08 13.22 7.64
C ILE A 83 -12.43 13.54 6.18
N ASP A 84 -12.71 12.52 5.37
CA ASP A 84 -13.14 12.66 3.98
C ASP A 84 -14.43 13.50 3.86
N THR A 85 -15.43 13.21 4.70
CA THR A 85 -16.71 13.96 4.70
C THR A 85 -16.62 15.39 5.23
N SER A 86 -15.53 15.76 5.89
CA SER A 86 -15.30 17.10 6.45
C SER A 86 -14.38 17.96 5.58
N SER A 87 -13.83 17.39 4.49
CA SER A 87 -13.09 18.13 3.48
C SER A 87 -14.05 18.82 2.51
N PRO A 88 -13.98 20.14 2.30
CA PRO A 88 -14.89 20.89 1.42
C PRO A 88 -14.57 20.73 -0.08
N ILE A 89 -13.75 19.75 -0.48
CA ILE A 89 -13.27 19.63 -1.87
C ILE A 89 -13.89 18.38 -2.51
N ALA A 90 -14.68 18.65 -3.55
CA ALA A 90 -15.33 17.74 -4.51
C ALA A 90 -16.75 17.24 -4.17
N ARG A 91 -17.70 18.17 -4.16
CA ARG A 91 -19.02 17.97 -4.79
C ARG A 91 -19.13 18.93 -5.97
N ASP A 92 -18.48 18.63 -7.07
CA ASP A 92 -18.76 19.30 -8.34
C ASP A 92 -18.40 18.33 -9.46
N GLU A 93 -19.35 17.45 -9.80
CA GLU A 93 -19.57 16.93 -11.16
C GLU A 93 -21.06 16.56 -11.26
N GLN A 94 -21.85 17.51 -11.77
CA GLN A 94 -23.06 17.23 -12.57
C GLN A 94 -22.63 16.92 -14.00
#